data_AF-A0ABD2I5D1-F1
#
_entry.id   AF-A0ABD2I5D1-F1
#
_cell.length_a   1.000
_cell.length_b   1.000
_cell.length_c   1.000
_cell.angle_alpha   90.00
_cell.angle_beta   90.00
_cell.angle_gamma   90.00
#
_symmetry.space_group_name_H-M   'P 1'
#
loop_
_entity.id
_entity.type
_entity.pdbx_description
1 polymer ?
#
loop_
_entity_poly.entity_id
_entity_poly.type
_entity_poly.pdbx_seq_one_letter_code
_entity_poly.pdbx_strand_id
1 'polypeptide(L)'
;MKRTNTTNDTPPQPKRSMTSTQDLDPNIAALAEQERQRTLVFIGLPESNATRPSERVQEDREAAIKILDHLEVEAQPTAIFRLGRYDQKRTTPRPLKVVMPTPTQQHVALGGWKHERARLRSQQNMARLFVRPALTKQQLKKEYEERVRKRQQIPAPVAPAVQLPQTNAPTPVNEVEPEQKKASEDTSKSSQFDKAMQNEIDRALLQIQSFQKELTHLVKKK
;
A
#
# COMPACT_ATOMS: atom_id res chain seq x y z
N MET A 1 -50.69 19.50 40.39
CA MET A 1 -51.21 18.17 40.00
C MET A 1 -51.53 18.23 38.51
N LYS A 2 -51.01 17.46 37.54
CA LYS A 2 -50.15 16.27 37.46
C LYS A 2 -49.33 16.44 36.16
N ARG A 3 -48.02 16.22 36.17
CA ARG A 3 -47.19 16.06 34.96
C ARG A 3 -47.23 14.58 34.58
N THR A 4 -47.66 14.25 33.37
CA THR A 4 -47.61 12.89 32.84
C THR A 4 -46.37 12.74 31.95
N ASN A 5 -45.43 11.90 32.40
CA ASN A 5 -44.26 11.49 31.62
C ASN A 5 -44.68 10.56 30.48
N THR A 6 -44.29 10.89 29.26
CA THR A 6 -44.34 9.98 28.10
C THR A 6 -43.12 9.07 28.15
N THR A 7 -43.36 7.77 28.34
CA THR A 7 -42.37 6.70 28.26
C THR A 7 -41.96 6.45 26.82
N ASN A 8 -40.65 6.58 26.54
CA ASN A 8 -40.04 6.18 25.26
C ASN A 8 -39.91 4.65 25.21
N ASP A 9 -40.89 3.96 24.66
CA ASP A 9 -40.73 2.58 24.21
C ASP A 9 -39.97 2.58 22.87
N THR A 10 -38.65 2.48 22.94
CA THR A 10 -37.82 2.16 21.77
C THR A 10 -37.79 0.64 21.60
N PRO A 11 -38.26 0.08 20.47
CA PRO A 11 -38.21 -1.36 20.24
C PRO A 11 -36.75 -1.84 20.28
N PRO A 12 -36.45 -2.98 20.93
CA PRO A 12 -35.11 -3.54 20.94
C PRO A 12 -34.71 -3.89 19.51
N GLN A 13 -33.70 -3.18 18.99
CA GLN A 13 -33.06 -3.51 17.73
C GLN A 13 -32.56 -4.96 17.77
N PRO A 14 -32.80 -5.79 16.73
CA PRO A 14 -32.36 -7.17 16.72
C PRO A 14 -30.84 -7.22 16.81
N LYS A 15 -30.35 -7.85 17.88
CA LYS A 15 -28.91 -8.17 18.04
C LYS A 15 -28.51 -9.00 16.84
N ARG A 16 -27.62 -8.48 15.98
CA ARG A 16 -27.04 -9.23 14.86
C ARG A 16 -26.34 -10.47 15.43
N SER A 17 -27.01 -11.63 15.34
CA SER A 17 -26.40 -12.91 15.65
C SER A 17 -25.27 -13.16 14.67
N MET A 18 -24.05 -13.18 15.16
CA MET A 18 -22.88 -13.59 14.39
C MET A 18 -22.99 -15.10 14.17
N THR A 19 -23.67 -15.51 13.09
CA THR A 19 -23.78 -16.93 12.74
C THR A 19 -22.37 -17.49 12.55
N SER A 20 -22.02 -18.49 13.37
CA SER A 20 -20.78 -19.23 13.20
C SER A 20 -20.82 -19.86 11.80
N THR A 21 -19.69 -19.87 11.11
CA THR A 21 -19.58 -20.53 9.79
C THR A 21 -19.90 -22.03 9.88
N GLN A 22 -19.96 -22.59 11.10
CA GLN A 22 -20.35 -23.98 11.37
C GLN A 22 -21.85 -24.27 11.17
N ASP A 23 -22.71 -23.25 11.14
CA ASP A 23 -24.18 -23.42 11.01
C ASP A 23 -24.69 -23.08 9.60
N LEU A 24 -23.80 -22.89 8.63
CA LEU A 24 -24.16 -22.61 7.24
C LEU A 24 -24.48 -23.90 6.49
N ASP A 25 -25.43 -23.82 5.55
CA ASP A 25 -25.70 -24.88 4.58
C ASP A 25 -24.38 -25.38 3.98
N PRO A 26 -24.12 -26.71 3.95
CA PRO A 26 -22.88 -27.28 3.42
C PRO A 26 -22.57 -26.81 1.99
N ASN A 27 -23.58 -26.50 1.17
CA ASN A 27 -23.38 -25.96 -0.17
C ASN A 27 -22.79 -24.54 -0.15
N ILE A 28 -23.26 -23.69 0.77
CA ILE A 28 -22.73 -22.33 0.95
C ILE A 28 -21.28 -22.40 1.46
N ALA A 29 -21.00 -23.31 2.39
CA ALA A 29 -19.65 -23.54 2.88
C ALA A 29 -18.70 -23.99 1.77
N ALA A 30 -19.13 -24.91 0.90
CA ALA A 30 -18.36 -25.39 -0.25
C ALA A 30 -18.08 -24.27 -1.28
N LEU A 31 -19.07 -23.42 -1.56
CA LEU A 31 -18.88 -22.27 -2.45
C LEU A 31 -17.90 -21.24 -1.87
N ALA A 32 -18.01 -20.95 -0.56
CA ALA A 32 -17.09 -20.06 0.14
C ALA A 32 -15.66 -20.63 0.18
N GLU A 33 -15.52 -21.95 0.30
CA GLU A 33 -14.25 -22.66 0.17
C GLU A 33 -13.64 -22.46 -1.22
N GLN A 34 -14.41 -22.75 -2.27
CA GLN A 34 -13.98 -22.61 -3.65
C GLN A 34 -13.57 -21.18 -4.00
N GLU A 35 -14.33 -20.18 -3.54
CA GLU A 35 -13.94 -18.77 -3.70
C GLU A 35 -12.62 -18.47 -2.97
N ARG A 36 -12.44 -18.99 -1.77
CA ARG A 36 -11.22 -18.76 -0.98
C ARG A 36 -9.98 -19.31 -1.68
N GLN A 37 -10.08 -20.51 -2.26
CA GLN A 37 -8.97 -21.17 -2.97
C GLN A 37 -8.48 -20.41 -4.21
N ARG A 38 -9.30 -19.50 -4.77
CA ARG A 38 -8.91 -18.62 -5.89
C ARG A 38 -8.73 -17.16 -5.50
N THR A 39 -8.72 -16.84 -4.20
CA THR A 39 -8.64 -15.45 -3.72
C THR A 39 -7.22 -15.09 -3.26
N LEU A 40 -6.77 -13.91 -3.70
CA LEU A 40 -5.59 -13.21 -3.18
C LEU A 40 -6.03 -12.08 -2.23
N VAL A 41 -5.17 -11.76 -1.26
CA VAL A 41 -5.32 -10.60 -0.39
C VAL A 41 -4.08 -9.74 -0.48
N PHE A 42 -4.24 -8.51 -0.98
CA PHE A 42 -3.18 -7.50 -1.02
C PHE A 42 -3.26 -6.64 0.22
N ILE A 43 -2.14 -6.52 0.92
CA ILE A 43 -2.02 -5.78 2.18
C ILE A 43 -1.01 -4.66 1.96
N GLY A 44 -1.32 -3.46 2.48
CA GLY A 44 -0.42 -2.31 2.42
C GLY A 44 -0.45 -1.52 1.12
N LEU A 45 -1.36 -1.84 0.20
CA LEU A 45 -1.64 -1.02 -0.98
C LEU A 45 -2.31 0.30 -0.53
N PRO A 46 -1.78 1.48 -0.88
CA PRO A 46 -2.38 2.78 -0.52
C PRO A 46 -3.86 2.86 -0.90
N GLU A 47 -4.69 3.52 -0.09
CA GLU A 47 -6.08 3.80 -0.45
C GLU A 47 -6.13 5.06 -1.33
N SER A 48 -7.06 5.08 -2.28
CA SER A 48 -7.32 6.25 -3.10
C SER A 48 -7.84 7.43 -2.27
N ASN A 49 -7.37 8.62 -2.60
CA ASN A 49 -7.85 9.88 -2.04
C ASN A 49 -8.92 10.54 -2.92
N ALA A 50 -9.40 9.86 -3.96
CA ALA A 50 -10.42 10.41 -4.85
C ALA A 50 -11.72 10.71 -4.08
N THR A 51 -12.34 11.84 -4.44
CA THR A 51 -13.57 12.31 -3.78
C THR A 51 -14.72 11.34 -4.01
N ARG A 52 -14.85 10.80 -5.24
CA ARG A 52 -15.99 9.96 -5.61
C ARG A 52 -15.72 8.48 -5.32
N PRO A 53 -16.68 7.75 -4.71
CA PRO A 53 -16.51 6.32 -4.44
C PRO A 53 -16.23 5.47 -5.68
N SER A 54 -16.83 5.81 -6.83
CA SER A 54 -16.61 5.09 -8.10
C SER A 54 -15.17 5.19 -8.57
N GLU A 55 -14.55 6.38 -8.45
CA GLU A 55 -13.15 6.61 -8.80
C GLU A 55 -12.23 5.82 -7.89
N ARG A 56 -12.50 5.81 -6.56
CA ARG A 56 -11.71 5.01 -5.62
C ARG A 56 -11.75 3.51 -5.95
N VAL A 57 -12.91 2.98 -6.33
CA VAL A 57 -13.06 1.57 -6.73
C VAL A 57 -12.30 1.30 -8.03
N GLN A 58 -12.35 2.23 -8.98
CA GLN A 58 -11.63 2.10 -10.25
C GLN A 58 -10.11 2.15 -10.06
N GLU A 59 -9.60 3.07 -9.23
CA GLU A 59 -8.18 3.14 -8.89
C GLU A 59 -7.70 1.87 -8.15
N ASP A 60 -8.50 1.32 -7.24
CA ASP A 60 -8.21 0.04 -6.58
C ASP A 60 -8.12 -1.11 -7.61
N ARG A 61 -9.01 -1.10 -8.61
CA ARG A 61 -9.02 -2.08 -9.70
C ARG A 61 -7.77 -1.95 -10.56
N GLU A 62 -7.43 -0.75 -10.99
CA GLU A 62 -6.25 -0.48 -11.82
C GLU A 62 -4.96 -0.84 -11.09
N ALA A 63 -4.85 -0.49 -9.81
CA ALA A 63 -3.70 -0.86 -8.99
C ALA A 63 -3.57 -2.38 -8.84
N ALA A 64 -4.69 -3.10 -8.67
CA ALA A 64 -4.67 -4.55 -8.60
C ALA A 64 -4.25 -5.19 -9.93
N ILE A 65 -4.77 -4.71 -11.06
CA ILE A 65 -4.39 -5.20 -12.40
C ILE A 65 -2.92 -4.93 -12.65
N LYS A 66 -2.43 -3.72 -12.37
CA LYS A 66 -1.01 -3.38 -12.51
C LYS A 66 -0.11 -4.32 -11.72
N ILE A 67 -0.49 -4.69 -10.49
CA ILE A 67 0.25 -5.68 -9.71
C ILE A 67 0.25 -7.03 -10.43
N LEU A 68 -0.91 -7.51 -10.90
CA LEU A 68 -1.00 -8.78 -11.62
C LEU A 68 -0.16 -8.79 -12.91
N ASP A 69 -0.08 -7.67 -13.63
CA ASP A 69 0.79 -7.53 -14.81
C ASP A 69 2.27 -7.70 -14.44
N HIS A 70 2.71 -7.12 -13.32
CA HIS A 70 4.09 -7.32 -12.84
C HIS A 70 4.37 -8.76 -12.39
N LEU A 71 3.32 -9.50 -12.03
CA LEU A 71 3.39 -10.91 -11.66
C LEU A 71 3.22 -11.83 -12.88
N GLU A 72 3.08 -11.27 -14.09
CA GLU A 72 2.89 -11.99 -15.35
C GLU A 72 1.65 -12.91 -15.33
N VAL A 73 0.58 -12.44 -14.69
CA VAL A 73 -0.68 -13.19 -14.56
C VAL A 73 -1.69 -12.69 -15.58
N GLU A 74 -1.89 -13.46 -16.64
CA GLU A 74 -2.90 -13.19 -17.67
C GLU A 74 -4.31 -13.60 -17.19
N ALA A 75 -4.91 -12.76 -16.34
CA ALA A 75 -6.25 -13.02 -15.81
C ALA A 75 -7.00 -11.73 -15.51
N GLN A 76 -8.29 -11.70 -15.86
CA GLN A 76 -9.20 -10.67 -15.37
C GLN A 76 -9.82 -11.13 -14.04
N PRO A 77 -9.54 -10.48 -12.90
CA PRO A 77 -10.15 -10.85 -11.63
C PRO A 77 -11.67 -10.73 -11.68
N THR A 78 -12.37 -11.69 -11.07
CA THR A 78 -13.84 -11.72 -10.97
C THR A 78 -14.37 -10.60 -10.08
N ALA A 79 -13.66 -10.30 -8.99
CA ALA A 79 -14.06 -9.28 -8.04
C ALA A 79 -12.85 -8.67 -7.35
N ILE A 80 -12.88 -7.35 -7.14
CA ILE A 80 -11.87 -6.57 -6.44
C ILE A 80 -12.56 -5.61 -5.48
N PHE A 81 -12.25 -5.69 -4.19
CA PHE A 81 -12.83 -4.79 -3.18
C PHE A 81 -12.02 -4.75 -1.89
N ARG A 82 -12.10 -3.62 -1.17
CA ARG A 82 -11.45 -3.44 0.12
C ARG A 82 -12.24 -4.14 1.23
N LEU A 83 -11.53 -4.77 2.16
CA LEU A 83 -12.09 -5.43 3.33
C LEU A 83 -12.22 -4.47 4.51
N GLY A 84 -13.36 -4.54 5.20
CA GLY A 84 -13.63 -3.74 6.40
C GLY A 84 -14.20 -2.35 6.11
N ARG A 85 -14.56 -1.65 7.18
CA ARG A 85 -15.15 -0.31 7.11
C ARG A 85 -14.07 0.73 6.80
N TYR A 86 -14.38 1.65 5.90
CA TYR A 86 -13.52 2.80 5.65
C TYR A 86 -13.44 3.67 6.91
N ASP A 87 -12.23 4.05 7.29
CA ASP A 87 -11.96 4.91 8.43
C ASP A 87 -10.80 5.83 8.07
N GLN A 88 -11.09 7.13 7.97
CA GLN A 88 -10.12 8.15 7.59
C GLN A 88 -9.02 8.35 8.65
N LYS A 89 -9.29 7.97 9.92
CA LYS A 89 -8.30 8.07 11.01
C LYS A 89 -7.33 6.88 11.01
N ARG A 90 -7.58 5.87 10.18
CA ARG A 90 -6.78 4.65 10.15
C ARG A 90 -5.43 4.92 9.48
N THR A 91 -4.36 4.67 10.22
CA THR A 91 -2.97 4.83 9.73
C THR A 91 -2.53 3.75 8.75
N THR A 92 -3.30 2.66 8.64
CA THR A 92 -2.97 1.51 7.80
C THR A 92 -4.04 1.32 6.72
N PRO A 93 -3.65 1.14 5.45
CA PRO A 93 -4.60 0.85 4.38
C PRO A 93 -5.39 -0.45 4.63
N ARG A 94 -6.64 -0.51 4.18
CA ARG A 94 -7.45 -1.73 4.22
C ARG A 94 -6.91 -2.79 3.28
N PRO A 95 -6.94 -4.08 3.64
CA PRO A 95 -6.61 -5.14 2.71
C PRO A 95 -7.55 -5.11 1.50
N LEU A 96 -7.01 -5.32 0.31
CA LEU A 96 -7.77 -5.48 -0.92
C LEU A 96 -7.92 -6.99 -1.20
N LYS A 97 -9.16 -7.46 -1.31
CA LYS A 97 -9.47 -8.82 -1.75
C LYS A 97 -9.57 -8.84 -3.26
N VAL A 98 -8.87 -9.77 -3.88
CA VAL A 98 -8.84 -9.98 -5.33
C VAL A 98 -9.21 -11.43 -5.60
N VAL A 99 -10.34 -11.65 -6.27
CA VAL A 99 -10.85 -12.99 -6.56
C VAL A 99 -10.47 -13.36 -7.99
N MET A 100 -9.64 -14.38 -8.16
CA MET A 100 -9.20 -14.86 -9.47
C MET A 100 -10.25 -15.76 -10.11
N PRO A 101 -10.32 -15.86 -11.45
CA PRO A 101 -11.19 -16.82 -12.13
C PRO A 101 -10.96 -18.27 -11.69
N THR A 102 -9.69 -18.68 -11.56
CA THR A 102 -9.32 -20.05 -11.17
C THR A 102 -8.30 -20.10 -10.02
N PRO A 103 -8.26 -21.20 -9.23
CA PRO A 103 -7.21 -21.42 -8.23
C PRO A 103 -5.80 -21.48 -8.85
N THR A 104 -5.67 -21.99 -10.08
CA THR A 104 -4.38 -22.06 -10.77
C THR A 104 -3.78 -20.68 -10.99
N GLN A 105 -4.59 -19.70 -11.40
CA GLN A 105 -4.14 -18.31 -11.56
C GLN A 105 -3.72 -17.68 -10.23
N GLN A 106 -4.42 -18.01 -9.13
CA GLN A 106 -3.99 -17.59 -7.79
C GLN A 106 -2.62 -18.19 -7.44
N HIS A 107 -2.39 -19.48 -7.76
CA HIS A 107 -1.11 -20.14 -7.50
C HIS A 107 0.03 -19.51 -8.32
N VAL A 108 -0.19 -19.24 -9.61
CA VAL A 108 0.78 -18.54 -10.48
C VAL A 108 1.10 -17.16 -9.92
N ALA A 109 0.10 -16.38 -9.52
CA ALA A 109 0.30 -15.07 -8.92
C ALA A 109 1.14 -15.13 -7.63
N LEU A 110 0.89 -16.12 -6.76
CA LEU A 110 1.68 -16.31 -5.54
C LEU A 110 3.12 -16.76 -5.83
N GLY A 111 3.30 -17.56 -6.87
CA GLY A 111 4.61 -17.94 -7.40
C GLY A 111 5.39 -16.71 -7.87
N GLY A 112 4.82 -15.95 -8.82
CA GLY A 112 5.39 -14.69 -9.31
C GLY A 112 5.71 -13.73 -8.17
N TRP A 113 4.82 -13.59 -7.19
CA TRP A 113 5.05 -12.71 -6.02
C TRP A 113 6.31 -13.09 -5.23
N LYS A 114 6.61 -14.39 -5.08
CA LYS A 114 7.80 -14.84 -4.36
C LYS A 114 9.09 -14.32 -5.00
N HIS A 115 9.11 -14.23 -6.33
CA HIS A 115 10.25 -13.77 -7.13
C HIS A 115 10.27 -12.25 -7.27
N GLU A 116 9.11 -11.64 -7.55
CA GLU A 116 9.00 -10.23 -7.92
C GLU A 116 8.84 -9.27 -6.74
N ARG A 117 8.55 -9.77 -5.52
CA ARG A 117 8.31 -8.91 -4.34
C ARG A 117 9.43 -7.92 -4.05
N ALA A 118 10.69 -8.24 -4.35
CA ALA A 118 11.81 -7.35 -4.08
C ALA A 118 11.76 -6.14 -5.02
N ARG A 119 11.55 -6.40 -6.33
CA ARG A 119 11.38 -5.36 -7.37
C ARG A 119 10.12 -4.53 -7.14
N LEU A 120 9.00 -5.17 -6.81
CA LEU A 120 7.76 -4.44 -6.50
C LEU A 120 7.93 -3.53 -5.30
N ARG A 121 8.60 -3.99 -4.24
CA ARG A 121 8.79 -3.17 -3.03
C ARG A 121 9.82 -2.06 -3.16
N SER A 122 10.64 -2.04 -4.22
CA SER A 122 11.50 -0.89 -4.49
C SER A 122 10.70 0.30 -5.03
N GLN A 123 9.48 0.09 -5.54
CA GLN A 123 8.59 1.16 -5.95
C GLN A 123 7.96 1.85 -4.73
N GLN A 124 7.98 3.18 -4.70
CA GLN A 124 7.57 3.97 -3.53
C GLN A 124 6.14 3.67 -3.06
N ASN A 125 5.22 3.44 -3.99
CA ASN A 125 3.81 3.14 -3.72
C ASN A 125 3.54 1.67 -3.33
N MET A 126 4.53 0.78 -3.44
CA MET A 126 4.39 -0.66 -3.21
C MET A 126 5.38 -1.20 -2.16
N ALA A 127 6.18 -0.35 -1.51
CA ALA A 127 7.13 -0.76 -0.47
C ALA A 127 6.49 -1.59 0.66
N ARG A 128 5.24 -1.28 1.00
CA ARG A 128 4.48 -1.98 2.06
C ARG A 128 3.59 -3.11 1.52
N LEU A 129 3.63 -3.37 0.21
CA LEU A 129 2.82 -4.40 -0.42
C LEU A 129 3.18 -5.78 0.10
N PHE A 130 2.15 -6.55 0.44
CA PHE A 130 2.26 -7.96 0.75
C PHE A 130 1.09 -8.70 0.14
N VAL A 131 1.40 -9.69 -0.69
CA VAL A 131 0.42 -10.58 -1.30
C VAL A 131 0.43 -11.92 -0.56
N ARG A 132 -0.75 -12.42 -0.25
CA ARG A 132 -0.94 -13.75 0.35
C ARG A 132 -2.24 -14.40 -0.14
N PRO A 133 -2.39 -15.73 -0.01
CA PRO A 133 -3.69 -16.38 -0.21
C PRO A 133 -4.72 -15.90 0.82
N ALA A 134 -6.00 -16.03 0.48
CA ALA A 134 -7.06 -15.91 1.47
C ALA A 134 -7.03 -17.12 2.42
N LEU A 135 -6.93 -16.85 3.72
CA LEU A 135 -6.86 -17.87 4.76
C LEU A 135 -8.18 -17.96 5.53
N THR A 136 -8.45 -19.13 6.12
CA THR A 136 -9.57 -19.28 7.07
C THR A 136 -9.38 -18.41 8.31
N LYS A 137 -10.47 -18.13 9.04
CA LYS A 137 -10.39 -17.40 10.32
C LYS A 137 -9.42 -18.06 11.31
N GLN A 138 -9.41 -19.39 11.37
CA GLN A 138 -8.51 -20.15 12.23
C GLN A 138 -7.04 -19.99 11.81
N GLN A 139 -6.74 -20.10 10.51
CA GLN A 139 -5.39 -19.90 9.99
C GLN A 139 -4.91 -18.45 10.17
N LEU A 140 -5.79 -17.46 9.93
CA LEU A 140 -5.51 -16.05 10.16
C LEU A 140 -5.15 -15.76 11.62
N LYS A 141 -5.87 -16.37 12.55
CA LYS A 141 -5.61 -16.25 14.00
C LYS A 141 -4.23 -16.83 14.33
N LYS A 142 -3.91 -18.04 13.86
CA LYS A 142 -2.59 -18.66 14.03
C LYS A 142 -1.46 -17.79 13.46
N GLU A 143 -1.59 -17.31 12.22
CA GLU A 143 -0.57 -16.46 11.58
C GLU A 143 -0.41 -15.12 12.29
N TYR A 144 -1.49 -14.58 12.87
CA TYR A 144 -1.42 -13.38 13.71
C TYR A 144 -0.67 -13.65 15.01
N GLU A 145 -1.03 -14.72 15.73
CA GLU A 145 -0.38 -15.13 16.98
C GLU A 145 1.12 -15.39 16.78
N GLU A 146 1.50 -16.07 15.70
CA GLU A 146 2.91 -16.29 15.34
C GLU A 146 3.66 -14.98 15.07
N ARG A 147 3.02 -14.02 14.38
CA ARG A 147 3.62 -12.69 14.13
C ARG A 147 3.79 -11.90 15.42
N VAL A 148 2.82 -11.96 16.33
CA VAL A 148 2.92 -11.33 17.66
C VAL A 148 4.06 -11.96 18.44
N ARG A 149 4.13 -13.30 18.48
CA ARG A 149 5.20 -14.03 19.16
C ARG A 149 6.59 -13.69 18.61
N LYS A 150 6.77 -13.66 17.28
CA LYS A 150 8.05 -13.28 16.67
C LYS A 150 8.45 -11.85 16.99
N ARG A 151 7.50 -10.90 17.00
CA ARG A 151 7.77 -9.50 17.39
C ARG A 151 8.21 -9.37 18.84
N GLN A 152 7.69 -10.20 19.73
CA GLN A 152 8.10 -10.23 21.14
C GLN A 152 9.47 -10.89 21.35
N GLN A 153 9.88 -11.79 20.44
CA GLN A 153 11.17 -12.49 20.50
C GLN A 153 12.32 -11.74 19.83
N ILE A 154 12.04 -10.78 18.95
CA ILE A 154 13.06 -9.89 18.38
C ILE A 154 13.29 -8.78 19.41
N PRO A 155 14.46 -8.70 20.08
CA PRO A 155 14.78 -7.55 20.92
C PRO A 155 14.74 -6.30 20.04
N ALA A 156 14.24 -5.17 20.57
CA ALA A 156 14.33 -3.90 19.88
C ALA A 156 15.79 -3.68 19.44
N PRO A 157 16.06 -3.16 18.23
CA PRO A 157 17.43 -2.80 17.86
C PRO A 157 17.91 -1.82 18.92
N VAL A 158 18.91 -2.25 19.71
CA VAL A 158 19.59 -1.39 20.68
C VAL A 158 20.22 -0.32 19.82
N ALA A 159 19.63 0.87 19.79
CA ALA A 159 20.26 2.02 19.17
C ALA A 159 21.65 2.14 19.80
N PRO A 160 22.76 2.18 19.03
CA PRO A 160 24.05 2.44 19.62
C PRO A 160 23.94 3.78 20.34
N ALA A 161 24.25 3.78 21.62
CA ALA A 161 24.21 4.96 22.47
C ALA A 161 25.16 6.00 21.88
N VAL A 162 24.63 6.92 21.07
CA VAL A 162 25.29 8.18 20.78
C VAL A 162 25.21 8.96 22.08
N GLN A 163 26.31 8.94 22.84
CA GLN A 163 26.48 9.77 24.01
C GLN A 163 26.38 11.23 23.56
N LEU A 164 25.27 11.87 23.92
CA LEU A 164 25.14 13.32 23.86
C LEU A 164 26.13 13.93 24.87
N PRO A 165 27.11 14.74 24.45
CA PRO A 165 27.95 15.44 25.41
C PRO A 165 27.10 16.47 26.16
N GLN A 166 27.10 16.36 27.49
CA GLN A 166 26.39 17.27 28.38
C GLN A 166 27.02 18.66 28.32
N THR A 167 26.16 19.67 28.17
CA THR A 167 26.50 21.08 28.21
C THR A 167 26.43 21.58 29.66
N ASN A 168 27.57 22.02 30.20
CA ASN A 168 27.64 22.81 31.43
C ASN A 168 28.19 24.20 31.08
N ALA A 169 27.56 25.25 31.59
CA ALA A 169 28.03 26.64 31.55
C ALA A 169 27.78 27.30 32.92
N PRO A 170 28.35 28.48 33.27
CA PRO A 170 29.47 29.25 32.68
C PRO A 170 30.59 29.53 33.73
N THR A 171 31.78 30.07 33.39
CA THR A 171 32.23 31.49 33.53
C THR A 171 33.79 31.47 33.70
N PRO A 172 34.62 32.52 33.51
CA PRO A 172 34.76 33.50 32.41
C PRO A 172 36.21 33.66 31.83
N VAL A 173 36.33 34.47 30.77
CA VAL A 173 37.50 35.20 30.19
C VAL A 173 38.87 34.51 30.05
N ASN A 174 39.31 34.30 28.80
CA ASN A 174 40.37 35.13 28.22
C ASN A 174 40.40 35.07 26.68
N GLU A 175 40.71 36.23 26.13
CA GLU A 175 40.81 36.68 24.75
C GLU A 175 42.04 36.12 24.03
N VAL A 176 41.92 35.65 22.77
CA VAL A 176 42.79 35.90 21.59
C VAL A 176 42.07 35.38 20.32
N GLU A 177 42.09 36.21 19.27
CA GLU A 177 41.52 36.08 17.92
C GLU A 177 42.45 35.27 16.95
N PRO A 178 42.21 35.23 15.61
CA PRO A 178 41.39 34.28 14.84
C PRO A 178 42.21 33.27 13.99
N GLU A 179 41.61 32.13 13.62
CA GLU A 179 42.00 31.42 12.39
C GLU A 179 40.80 30.83 11.62
N GLN A 180 40.77 31.17 10.34
CA GLN A 180 39.87 30.70 9.30
C GLN A 180 40.22 29.25 8.88
N LYS A 181 39.23 28.40 8.57
CA LYS A 181 39.23 27.48 7.41
C LYS A 181 37.98 26.59 7.26
N LYS A 182 37.48 26.58 6.01
CA LYS A 182 36.79 25.51 5.27
C LYS A 182 35.37 25.07 5.69
N ALA A 183 34.39 25.71 5.06
CA ALA A 183 33.13 25.08 4.65
C ALA A 183 32.90 25.36 3.16
N SER A 184 33.14 24.39 2.28
CA SER A 184 32.67 24.39 0.88
C SER A 184 33.08 23.11 0.14
N GLU A 185 32.32 22.02 0.29
CA GLU A 185 32.47 20.86 -0.61
C GLU A 185 31.25 19.94 -0.53
N ASP A 186 30.05 20.39 -0.91
CA ASP A 186 28.93 19.45 -1.16
C ASP A 186 27.81 19.93 -2.11
N THR A 187 27.91 21.13 -2.70
CA THR A 187 26.87 21.65 -3.60
C THR A 187 27.05 21.32 -5.09
N SER A 188 28.17 20.72 -5.52
CA SER A 188 28.45 20.51 -6.96
C SER A 188 27.82 19.25 -7.57
N LYS A 189 27.50 18.21 -6.78
CA LYS A 189 26.98 16.93 -7.34
C LYS A 189 25.49 16.98 -7.68
N SER A 190 24.69 17.72 -6.92
CA SER A 190 23.26 17.91 -7.23
C SER A 190 23.05 18.64 -8.56
N SER A 191 23.86 19.67 -8.85
CA SER A 191 23.71 20.49 -10.06
C SER A 191 24.02 19.74 -11.36
N GLN A 192 24.88 18.72 -11.33
CA GLN A 192 25.19 17.92 -12.52
C GLN A 192 24.08 16.93 -12.87
N PHE A 193 23.43 16.35 -11.86
CA PHE A 193 22.33 15.41 -12.08
C PHE A 193 21.10 16.12 -12.68
N ASP A 194 20.78 17.31 -12.15
CA ASP A 194 19.67 18.13 -12.66
C ASP A 194 19.89 18.57 -14.12
N LYS A 195 21.14 18.90 -14.49
CA LYS A 195 21.50 19.26 -15.87
C LYS A 195 21.42 18.06 -16.83
N ALA A 196 21.83 16.88 -16.40
CA ALA A 196 21.77 15.67 -17.22
C ALA A 196 20.31 15.28 -17.52
N MET A 197 19.45 15.34 -16.51
CA MET A 197 18.02 15.07 -16.65
C MET A 197 17.32 16.10 -17.56
N GLN A 198 17.68 17.38 -17.43
CA GLN A 198 17.12 18.43 -18.29
C GLN A 198 17.49 18.23 -19.77
N ASN A 199 18.72 17.82 -20.07
CA ASN A 199 19.15 17.53 -21.44
C ASN A 199 18.39 16.34 -22.05
N GLU A 200 18.03 15.35 -21.24
CA GLU A 200 17.27 14.19 -21.71
C GLU A 200 15.80 14.56 -22.01
N ILE A 201 15.21 15.42 -21.19
CA ILE A 201 13.88 15.99 -21.42
C ILE A 201 13.86 16.81 -22.73
N ASP A 202 14.86 17.66 -22.94
CA ASP A 202 14.94 18.50 -24.14
C ASP A 202 15.11 17.66 -25.41
N ARG A 203 15.86 16.54 -25.33
CA ARG A 203 16.01 15.59 -26.43
C ARG A 203 14.69 14.87 -26.76
N ALA A 204 13.93 14.46 -25.74
CA ALA A 204 12.64 13.83 -25.94
C ALA A 204 11.61 14.80 -26.57
N LEU A 205 11.62 16.07 -26.16
CA LEU A 205 10.77 17.10 -26.75
C LEU A 205 11.07 17.33 -28.23
N LEU A 206 12.34 17.32 -28.63
CA LEU A 206 12.73 17.44 -30.04
C LEU A 206 12.24 16.26 -30.89
N GLN A 207 12.27 15.03 -30.37
CA GLN A 207 11.72 13.85 -31.07
C GLN A 207 10.20 13.92 -31.22
N ILE A 208 9.50 14.40 -30.19
CA ILE A 208 8.04 14.58 -30.26
C ILE A 208 7.69 15.63 -31.34
N GLN A 209 8.42 16.74 -31.37
CA GLN A 209 8.22 17.78 -32.37
C GLN A 209 8.53 17.32 -33.80
N SER A 210 9.58 16.51 -33.99
CA SER A 210 9.87 15.94 -35.32
C SER A 210 8.76 15.01 -35.78
N PHE A 211 8.25 14.15 -34.89
CA PHE A 211 7.14 13.24 -35.20
C PHE A 211 5.84 13.98 -35.53
N GLN A 212 5.53 15.06 -34.80
CA GLN A 212 4.37 15.91 -35.10
C GLN A 212 4.48 16.59 -36.47
N LYS A 213 5.68 17.02 -36.89
CA LYS A 213 5.91 17.58 -38.23
C LYS A 213 5.69 16.53 -39.32
N GLU A 214 6.20 15.30 -39.14
CA GLU A 214 5.97 14.21 -40.09
C GLU A 214 4.49 13.87 -40.24
N LEU A 215 3.76 13.77 -39.12
CA LEU A 215 2.31 13.54 -39.14
C LEU A 215 1.57 14.67 -39.87
N THR A 216 1.97 15.92 -39.65
CA THR A 216 1.35 17.08 -40.32
C THR A 216 1.59 17.06 -41.83
N HIS A 217 2.77 16.62 -42.28
CA HIS A 217 3.06 16.45 -43.70
C HIS A 217 2.27 15.30 -44.34
N LEU A 218 2.04 14.21 -43.59
CA LEU A 218 1.25 13.07 -44.08
C LEU A 218 -0.23 13.42 -44.24
N VAL A 219 -0.78 14.24 -43.34
CA VAL A 219 -2.17 14.73 -43.42
C VAL A 219 -2.37 15.70 -44.59
N LYS A 220 -1.36 16.50 -44.95
CA LYS A 220 -1.42 17.44 -46.09
C LYS A 220 -1.21 16.81 -47.47
N LYS A 221 -0.81 15.52 -47.53
CA LYS A 221 -0.52 14.78 -48.78
C LYS A 221 -1.70 13.88 -49.24
N LYS A 222 -2.82 13.90 -48.51
CA LYS A 222 -4.12 13.38 -48.95
C LYS A 222 -5.00 14.51 -49.43
#